data_AF-E4NWS7-F1
#
_entry.id   AF-E4NWS7-F1
#
_cell.length_a   1.000
_cell.length_b   1.000
_cell.length_c   1.000
_cell.angle_alpha   90.00
_cell.angle_beta   90.00
_cell.angle_gamma   90.00
#
_symmetry.space_group_name_H-M   'P 1'
#
loop_
_entity.id
_entity.type
_entity.pdbx_description
1 polymer ?
#
loop_
_entity_poly.entity_id
_entity_poly.type
_entity_poly.pdbx_seq_one_letter_code
_entity_poly.pdbx_strand_id
1 'polypeptide(L)'
;MSTGAFTVPMETSRRYIPEEMKEFDHWVLWSPEFGKQIMAPWVTGHCYPASWGEQETERPETTFEKAKMLADLPTEEVHRTYPFPPKDGEEEPHVPERIIPTFLLLHDPPEPPLMQVDFDDVRDPASGCVSEEVEEIVERLDAFTEVSQSGEGLHVFVRAELPGGLGKFIAELDDVGEIEMYDHGRVVGATWRHVEGTPTDVPERQDVVEDLIKTYESEEYRQRRLRSSSEDASETDWNSDVSGIEAAIRNRENDSSSSGRSPYFDIDIRSIADTGDFSRYRRETPGDEWQGPHPAHGPMHSDPEECTNFGVEPSGNTWFCFAHNAGGRAIELAAVLADEVDVSCADIPKRGAGQGWLGDRPVKMLKTCLWLRDHAGVPDDTKPPHAALLGVADVEDLYVRDRDRGILGEKNAELCRRVFDEMTLDYFE
;
A
#
# COMPACT_ATOMS: atom_id res chain seq x y z
N MET A 1 7.16 -4.76 -38.69
CA MET A 1 6.86 -6.18 -38.44
C MET A 1 8.19 -6.90 -38.31
N SER A 2 8.92 -6.63 -37.22
CA SER A 2 9.99 -7.52 -36.79
C SER A 2 9.28 -8.76 -36.26
N THR A 3 9.53 -9.91 -36.85
CA THR A 3 9.15 -11.17 -36.21
C THR A 3 10.26 -11.42 -35.20
N GLY A 4 10.08 -10.99 -33.96
CA GLY A 4 10.98 -11.33 -32.85
C GLY A 4 11.01 -12.84 -32.75
N ALA A 5 11.99 -13.46 -33.40
CA ALA A 5 12.10 -14.90 -33.45
C ALA A 5 12.84 -15.33 -32.19
N PHE A 6 12.32 -16.33 -31.48
CA PHE A 6 13.04 -16.98 -30.39
C PHE A 6 14.28 -17.68 -30.95
N THR A 7 15.44 -17.01 -30.90
CA THR A 7 16.69 -17.44 -31.55
C THR A 7 17.78 -17.78 -30.56
N VAL A 8 17.72 -17.26 -29.34
CA VAL A 8 18.78 -17.38 -28.34
C VAL A 8 18.43 -18.45 -27.31
N PRO A 9 19.16 -19.57 -27.20
CA PRO A 9 18.85 -20.62 -26.24
C PRO A 9 19.17 -20.20 -24.80
N MET A 10 18.16 -20.22 -23.92
CA MET A 10 18.30 -20.06 -22.47
C MET A 10 18.01 -21.42 -21.81
N GLU A 11 19.03 -22.29 -21.80
CA GLU A 11 18.96 -23.62 -21.21
C GLU A 11 19.06 -23.56 -19.68
N THR A 12 18.44 -24.52 -18.98
CA THR A 12 18.51 -24.57 -17.51
C THR A 12 19.64 -25.47 -17.04
N SER A 13 20.41 -24.99 -16.08
CA SER A 13 21.36 -25.76 -15.29
C SER A 13 20.70 -26.40 -14.06
N ARG A 14 21.51 -26.76 -13.05
CA ARG A 14 20.99 -27.29 -11.77
C ARG A 14 20.19 -26.22 -11.03
N ARG A 15 19.32 -26.66 -10.11
CA ARG A 15 18.69 -25.71 -9.19
C ARG A 15 19.71 -25.05 -8.28
N TYR A 16 19.62 -23.74 -8.13
CA TYR A 16 20.54 -22.96 -7.31
C TYR A 16 19.80 -21.80 -6.64
N ILE A 17 20.12 -21.56 -5.38
CA ILE A 17 19.58 -20.45 -4.58
C ILE A 17 20.77 -19.56 -4.22
N PRO A 18 20.79 -18.28 -4.64
CA PRO A 18 21.84 -17.33 -4.27
C PRO A 18 22.11 -17.28 -2.77
N GLU A 19 23.39 -17.19 -2.38
CA GLU A 19 23.77 -17.19 -0.97
C GLU A 19 23.29 -15.93 -0.26
N GLU A 20 23.36 -14.78 -0.93
CA GLU A 20 22.96 -13.48 -0.38
C GLU A 20 21.48 -13.45 0.01
N MET A 21 20.62 -14.19 -0.70
CA MET A 21 19.19 -14.23 -0.39
C MET A 21 18.88 -15.00 0.89
N LYS A 22 19.75 -15.92 1.31
CA LYS A 22 19.51 -16.77 2.49
C LYS A 22 19.69 -16.01 3.80
N GLU A 23 20.31 -14.83 3.75
CA GLU A 23 20.60 -14.01 4.93
C GLU A 23 19.34 -13.32 5.50
N PHE A 24 18.22 -13.33 4.77
CA PHE A 24 16.98 -12.64 5.16
C PHE A 24 15.90 -13.60 5.67
N ASP A 25 15.17 -13.16 6.68
CA ASP A 25 13.99 -13.86 7.21
C ASP A 25 12.74 -13.54 6.39
N HIS A 26 12.78 -13.92 5.11
CA HIS A 26 11.70 -13.68 4.14
C HIS A 26 11.14 -14.97 3.51
N TRP A 27 11.54 -16.14 4.02
CA TRP A 27 11.27 -17.43 3.38
C TRP A 27 9.92 -18.00 3.76
N VAL A 28 9.25 -18.57 2.76
CA VAL A 28 8.01 -19.34 2.86
C VAL A 28 8.13 -20.60 2.01
N LEU A 29 7.13 -21.48 2.06
CA LEU A 29 7.06 -22.64 1.18
C LEU A 29 6.01 -22.41 0.10
N TRP A 30 6.17 -23.05 -1.05
CA TRP A 30 5.11 -23.14 -2.05
C TRP A 30 5.23 -24.43 -2.84
N SER A 31 4.21 -24.74 -3.64
CA SER A 31 4.31 -25.80 -4.65
C SER A 31 3.56 -25.36 -5.91
N PRO A 32 4.16 -25.48 -7.10
CA PRO A 32 3.52 -25.24 -8.38
C PRO A 32 2.15 -25.91 -8.55
N GLU A 33 1.94 -27.04 -7.87
CA GLU A 33 0.70 -27.82 -7.92
C GLU A 33 -0.50 -27.14 -7.25
N PHE A 34 -0.27 -26.10 -6.44
CA PHE A 34 -1.30 -25.26 -5.80
C PHE A 34 -1.27 -23.81 -6.33
N GLY A 35 -0.63 -23.58 -7.47
CA GLY A 35 -0.43 -22.23 -8.02
C GLY A 35 0.53 -21.38 -7.17
N LYS A 36 0.48 -20.05 -7.34
CA LYS A 36 1.32 -19.09 -6.60
C LYS A 36 0.80 -18.84 -5.16
N GLN A 37 0.36 -19.90 -4.47
CA GLN A 37 -0.05 -19.85 -3.07
C GLN A 37 1.11 -20.24 -2.15
N ILE A 38 1.34 -19.44 -1.11
CA ILE A 38 2.38 -19.70 -0.12
C ILE A 38 1.86 -20.57 1.03
N MET A 39 2.77 -21.26 1.70
CA MET A 39 2.53 -22.12 2.84
C MET A 39 3.51 -21.73 3.95
N ALA A 40 3.02 -21.63 5.18
CA ALA A 40 3.84 -21.35 6.35
C ALA A 40 3.42 -22.26 7.52
N PRO A 41 3.75 -23.57 7.46
CA PRO A 41 3.25 -24.55 8.43
C PRO A 41 3.69 -24.28 9.87
N TRP A 42 4.80 -23.55 10.04
CA TRP A 42 5.28 -23.12 11.34
C TRP A 42 4.47 -22.00 11.98
N VAL A 43 3.63 -21.32 11.20
CA VAL A 43 2.63 -20.35 11.70
C VAL A 43 1.28 -21.03 11.81
N THR A 44 0.82 -21.61 10.71
CA THR A 44 -0.57 -22.07 10.58
C THR A 44 -0.81 -23.48 11.13
N GLY A 45 0.25 -24.26 11.38
CA GLY A 45 0.15 -25.66 11.78
C GLY A 45 -0.26 -26.61 10.65
N HIS A 46 -0.29 -26.14 9.40
CA HIS A 46 -0.65 -26.92 8.21
C HIS A 46 -0.08 -26.31 6.92
N CYS A 47 -0.14 -27.03 5.81
CA CYS A 47 0.32 -26.55 4.49
C CYS A 47 -0.81 -25.95 3.63
N TYR A 48 -1.92 -25.51 4.23
CA TYR A 48 -2.92 -24.69 3.52
C TYR A 48 -2.35 -23.29 3.22
N PRO A 49 -2.97 -22.55 2.28
CA PRO A 49 -2.55 -21.20 1.95
C PRO A 49 -2.41 -20.33 3.20
N ALA A 50 -1.22 -19.78 3.39
CA ALA A 50 -0.95 -18.85 4.47
C ALA A 50 -1.36 -17.45 4.03
N SER A 51 -2.05 -16.73 4.91
CA SER A 51 -2.27 -15.30 4.72
C SER A 51 -0.95 -14.56 4.78
N TRP A 52 -0.83 -13.54 3.95
CA TRP A 52 0.28 -12.61 3.92
C TRP A 52 -0.23 -11.28 3.40
N GLY A 53 0.51 -10.22 3.70
CA GLY A 53 0.12 -8.86 3.38
C GLY A 53 0.34 -7.93 4.56
N GLU A 54 0.22 -6.64 4.32
CA GLU A 54 0.51 -5.62 5.32
C GLU A 54 -0.46 -5.66 6.52
N GLN A 55 -1.69 -6.16 6.31
CA GLN A 55 -2.73 -6.26 7.35
C GLN A 55 -2.58 -7.50 8.25
N GLU A 56 -1.70 -8.44 7.88
CA GLU A 56 -1.54 -9.70 8.60
C GLU A 56 -0.64 -9.53 9.83
N THR A 57 -1.22 -9.72 11.01
CA THR A 57 -0.51 -9.60 12.29
C THR A 57 0.46 -10.75 12.56
N GLU A 58 0.22 -11.93 11.97
CA GLU A 58 1.09 -13.09 12.10
C GLU A 58 1.83 -13.32 10.78
N ARG A 59 3.13 -13.01 10.79
CA ARG A 59 3.98 -12.99 9.61
C ARG A 59 4.37 -14.42 9.19
N PRO A 60 4.08 -14.86 7.94
CA PRO A 60 4.36 -16.22 7.49
C PRO A 60 5.86 -16.51 7.27
N GLU A 61 6.69 -15.48 7.19
CA GLU A 61 8.10 -15.60 6.85
C GLU A 61 8.93 -16.33 7.91
N THR A 62 10.03 -16.93 7.48
CA THR A 62 10.99 -17.57 8.36
C THR A 62 12.40 -17.57 7.76
N THR A 63 13.36 -18.18 8.47
CA THR A 63 14.74 -18.32 7.99
C THR A 63 14.82 -19.33 6.84
N PHE A 64 15.82 -19.20 5.97
CA PHE A 64 16.06 -20.16 4.89
C PHE A 64 16.19 -21.59 5.40
N GLU A 65 16.96 -21.80 6.48
CA GLU A 65 17.23 -23.12 7.04
C GLU A 65 15.96 -23.83 7.49
N LYS A 66 15.02 -23.09 8.09
CA LYS A 66 13.76 -23.68 8.56
C LYS A 66 12.86 -24.07 7.39
N ALA A 67 12.72 -23.20 6.39
CA ALA A 67 11.97 -23.51 5.18
C ALA A 67 12.59 -24.71 4.44
N LYS A 68 13.92 -24.69 4.26
CA LYS A 68 14.68 -25.77 3.62
C LYS A 68 14.57 -27.09 4.37
N MET A 69 14.64 -27.09 5.70
CA MET A 69 14.53 -28.30 6.50
C MET A 69 13.21 -29.03 6.23
N LEU A 70 12.09 -28.31 6.10
CA LEU A 70 10.81 -28.92 5.73
C LEU A 70 10.81 -29.37 4.27
N ALA A 71 11.36 -28.58 3.36
CA ALA A 71 11.40 -28.92 1.94
C ALA A 71 12.29 -30.11 1.59
N ASP A 72 13.29 -30.42 2.42
CA ASP A 72 14.16 -31.58 2.25
C ASP A 72 13.53 -32.90 2.75
N LEU A 73 12.41 -32.84 3.47
CA LEU A 73 11.67 -34.03 3.92
C LEU A 73 10.77 -34.59 2.79
N PRO A 74 10.53 -35.91 2.76
CA PRO A 74 9.48 -36.47 1.91
C PRO A 74 8.13 -35.81 2.21
N THR A 75 7.38 -35.44 1.18
CA THR A 75 6.12 -34.70 1.35
C THR A 75 5.07 -35.51 2.10
N GLU A 76 5.13 -36.85 2.08
CA GLU A 76 4.28 -37.69 2.93
C GLU A 76 4.62 -37.56 4.42
N GLU A 77 5.88 -37.31 4.78
CA GLU A 77 6.27 -37.06 6.18
C GLU A 77 5.84 -35.66 6.62
N VAL A 78 5.99 -34.67 5.74
CA VAL A 78 5.46 -33.33 5.96
C VAL A 78 3.94 -33.41 6.18
N HIS A 79 3.21 -34.10 5.31
CA HIS A 79 1.75 -34.24 5.37
C HIS A 79 1.25 -34.82 6.70
N ARG A 80 1.96 -35.80 7.27
CA ARG A 80 1.59 -36.40 8.57
C ARG A 80 1.65 -35.40 9.73
N THR A 81 2.49 -34.39 9.61
CA THR A 81 2.71 -33.38 10.66
C THR A 81 1.93 -32.10 10.36
N TYR A 82 1.95 -31.68 9.11
CA TYR A 82 1.36 -30.46 8.56
C TYR A 82 0.53 -30.85 7.33
N PRO A 83 -0.79 -31.08 7.49
CA PRO A 83 -1.64 -31.54 6.39
C PRO A 83 -1.64 -30.56 5.21
N PHE A 84 -1.67 -31.10 3.99
CA PHE A 84 -1.82 -30.34 2.75
C PHE A 84 -3.30 -30.17 2.42
N PRO A 85 -3.69 -29.10 1.70
CA PRO A 85 -5.05 -28.92 1.24
C PRO A 85 -5.39 -29.92 0.11
N PRO A 86 -6.68 -30.19 -0.13
CA PRO A 86 -7.11 -30.78 -1.39
C PRO A 86 -6.82 -29.82 -2.56
N LYS A 87 -6.73 -30.34 -3.79
CA LYS A 87 -6.77 -29.50 -4.98
C LYS A 87 -8.18 -28.98 -5.23
N ASP A 88 -8.30 -27.91 -6.02
CA ASP A 88 -9.59 -27.33 -6.38
C ASP A 88 -10.54 -28.39 -6.97
N GLY A 89 -11.67 -28.60 -6.29
CA GLY A 89 -12.67 -29.59 -6.69
C GLY A 89 -12.43 -31.02 -6.17
N GLU A 90 -11.39 -31.24 -5.38
CA GLU A 90 -11.11 -32.51 -4.70
C GLU A 90 -11.54 -32.47 -3.22
N GLU A 91 -11.93 -33.62 -2.66
CA GLU A 91 -12.31 -33.74 -1.24
C GLU A 91 -11.14 -34.21 -0.36
N GLU A 92 -10.27 -35.06 -0.91
CA GLU A 92 -9.14 -35.64 -0.20
C GLU A 92 -7.89 -34.75 -0.33
N PRO A 93 -7.03 -34.68 0.71
CA PRO A 93 -5.78 -33.95 0.64
C PRO A 93 -4.90 -34.39 -0.53
N HIS A 94 -4.36 -33.41 -1.26
CA HIS A 94 -3.37 -33.66 -2.30
C HIS A 94 -1.96 -33.50 -1.71
N VAL A 95 -1.16 -34.56 -1.72
CA VAL A 95 0.25 -34.49 -1.31
C VAL A 95 1.09 -34.16 -2.54
N PRO A 96 1.74 -32.98 -2.63
CA PRO A 96 2.51 -32.61 -3.80
C PRO A 96 3.78 -33.46 -3.93
N GLU A 97 4.32 -33.57 -5.15
CA GLU A 97 5.60 -34.24 -5.40
C GLU A 97 6.74 -33.53 -4.65
N ARG A 98 6.65 -32.20 -4.54
CA ARG A 98 7.60 -31.37 -3.82
C ARG A 98 6.95 -30.10 -3.29
N ILE A 99 7.54 -29.61 -2.22
CA ILE A 99 7.43 -28.22 -1.76
C ILE A 99 8.79 -27.54 -1.97
N ILE A 100 8.77 -26.26 -2.27
CA ILE A 100 9.95 -25.49 -2.64
C ILE A 100 10.03 -24.29 -1.67
N PRO A 101 11.20 -24.02 -1.05
CA PRO A 101 11.40 -22.76 -0.35
C PRO A 101 11.34 -21.63 -1.38
N THR A 102 10.51 -20.63 -1.13
CA THR A 102 10.49 -19.37 -1.90
C THR A 102 10.51 -18.21 -0.93
N PHE A 103 10.49 -16.98 -1.45
CA PHE A 103 10.60 -15.79 -0.63
C PHE A 103 9.51 -14.76 -0.98
N LEU A 104 9.26 -13.89 -0.01
CA LEU A 104 8.49 -12.68 -0.22
C LEU A 104 9.45 -11.51 -0.49
N LEU A 105 9.10 -10.67 -1.45
CA LEU A 105 9.56 -9.28 -1.40
C LEU A 105 8.87 -8.64 -0.21
N LEU A 106 9.66 -8.28 0.81
CA LEU A 106 9.15 -7.75 2.06
C LEU A 106 8.43 -6.42 1.82
N HIS A 107 7.41 -6.12 2.63
CA HIS A 107 6.78 -4.80 2.60
C HIS A 107 7.72 -3.72 3.18
N ASP A 108 8.58 -4.09 4.12
CA ASP A 108 9.63 -3.24 4.68
C ASP A 108 11.01 -3.85 4.35
N PRO A 109 11.52 -3.64 3.11
CA PRO A 109 12.73 -4.28 2.66
C PRO A 109 14.00 -3.59 3.21
N PRO A 110 15.11 -4.32 3.37
CA PRO A 110 16.42 -3.72 3.58
C PRO A 110 16.84 -2.92 2.35
N GLU A 111 17.61 -1.85 2.54
CA GLU A 111 18.11 -1.03 1.43
C GLU A 111 19.53 -1.41 0.98
N PRO A 112 19.79 -1.54 -0.34
CA PRO A 112 18.80 -1.51 -1.43
C PRO A 112 17.87 -2.74 -1.45
N PRO A 113 16.58 -2.56 -1.81
CA PRO A 113 15.62 -3.65 -1.81
C PRO A 113 15.99 -4.74 -2.80
N LEU A 114 15.57 -5.97 -2.48
CA LEU A 114 15.60 -7.06 -3.44
C LEU A 114 14.50 -6.78 -4.48
N MET A 115 14.87 -6.79 -5.75
CA MET A 115 13.96 -6.60 -6.87
C MET A 115 13.84 -7.89 -7.68
N GLN A 116 12.61 -8.24 -8.01
CA GLN A 116 12.31 -9.19 -9.07
C GLN A 116 12.09 -8.42 -10.37
N VAL A 117 12.90 -8.71 -11.37
CA VAL A 117 12.62 -8.40 -12.77
C VAL A 117 12.00 -9.66 -13.39
N ASP A 118 10.70 -9.63 -13.62
CA ASP A 118 9.90 -10.72 -14.18
C ASP A 118 9.72 -10.49 -15.68
N PHE A 119 10.03 -11.50 -16.49
CA PHE A 119 9.79 -11.50 -17.92
C PHE A 119 8.69 -12.51 -18.23
N ASP A 120 7.53 -12.05 -18.69
CA ASP A 120 6.38 -12.91 -18.98
C ASP A 120 6.25 -13.17 -20.49
N ASP A 121 5.93 -14.41 -20.85
CA ASP A 121 5.77 -14.87 -22.25
C ASP A 121 6.97 -14.60 -23.20
N VAL A 122 8.19 -14.51 -22.65
CA VAL A 122 9.43 -14.19 -23.41
C VAL A 122 10.23 -15.40 -23.89
N ARG A 123 9.83 -16.62 -23.54
CA ARG A 123 10.60 -17.85 -23.82
C ARG A 123 9.71 -18.90 -24.46
N ASP A 124 10.13 -19.44 -25.60
CA ASP A 124 9.45 -20.62 -26.16
C ASP A 124 9.77 -21.85 -25.31
N PRO A 125 8.78 -22.51 -24.68
CA PRO A 125 9.02 -23.64 -23.81
C PRO A 125 9.50 -24.90 -24.57
N ALA A 126 9.23 -24.98 -25.88
CA ALA A 126 9.62 -26.13 -26.70
C ALA A 126 11.09 -26.07 -27.14
N SER A 127 11.56 -24.91 -27.59
CA SER A 127 12.96 -24.70 -27.99
C SER A 127 13.86 -24.27 -26.83
N GLY A 128 13.28 -23.60 -25.84
CA GLY A 128 13.99 -22.94 -24.75
C GLY A 128 14.61 -21.59 -25.14
N CYS A 129 14.26 -21.07 -26.32
CA CYS A 129 14.84 -19.84 -26.83
C CYS A 129 14.06 -18.58 -26.40
N VAL A 130 14.79 -17.46 -26.30
CA VAL A 130 14.28 -16.10 -26.09
C VAL A 130 14.63 -15.21 -27.31
N SER A 131 14.10 -13.99 -27.37
CA SER A 131 14.52 -12.98 -28.36
C SER A 131 15.91 -12.41 -28.03
N GLU A 132 16.56 -11.79 -29.01
CA GLU A 132 17.83 -11.08 -28.79
C GLU A 132 17.67 -9.92 -27.80
N GLU A 133 16.54 -9.21 -27.83
CA GLU A 133 16.21 -8.16 -26.86
C GLU A 133 16.23 -8.67 -25.40
N VAL A 134 15.60 -9.81 -25.14
CA VAL A 134 15.55 -10.41 -23.80
C VAL A 134 16.92 -10.89 -23.36
N GLU A 135 17.71 -11.49 -24.27
CA GLU A 135 19.11 -11.84 -24.00
C GLU A 135 19.92 -10.61 -23.59
N GLU A 136 19.86 -9.52 -24.37
CA GLU A 136 20.59 -8.29 -24.09
C GLU A 136 20.22 -7.69 -22.73
N ILE A 137 18.94 -7.70 -22.36
CA ILE A 137 18.51 -7.20 -21.03
C ILE A 137 19.06 -8.10 -19.92
N VAL A 138 18.95 -9.43 -20.05
CA VAL A 138 19.47 -10.37 -19.06
C VAL A 138 20.98 -10.24 -18.90
N GLU A 139 21.73 -10.09 -20.00
CA GLU A 139 23.18 -9.85 -19.99
C GLU A 139 23.54 -8.53 -19.31
N ARG A 140 22.74 -7.47 -19.50
CA ARG A 140 22.96 -6.18 -18.83
C ARG A 140 22.66 -6.23 -17.35
N LEU A 141 21.62 -6.96 -16.94
CA LEU A 141 21.31 -7.17 -15.53
C LEU A 141 22.40 -8.00 -14.85
N ASP A 142 23.08 -8.89 -15.57
CA ASP A 142 24.26 -9.65 -15.12
C ASP A 142 24.07 -10.18 -13.68
N ALA A 143 23.02 -10.96 -13.49
CA ALA A 143 22.56 -11.43 -12.18
C ALA A 143 21.96 -12.83 -12.27
N PHE A 144 21.63 -13.42 -11.12
CA PHE A 144 20.93 -14.70 -11.08
C PHE A 144 19.62 -14.65 -11.88
N THR A 145 19.52 -15.57 -12.84
CA THR A 145 18.36 -15.74 -13.71
C THR A 145 17.82 -17.15 -13.58
N GLU A 146 16.50 -17.29 -13.48
CA GLU A 146 15.81 -18.58 -13.49
C GLU A 146 14.69 -18.63 -14.52
N VAL A 147 14.33 -19.84 -14.95
CA VAL A 147 13.13 -20.07 -15.77
C VAL A 147 11.88 -20.15 -14.87
N SER A 148 10.87 -19.34 -15.18
CA SER A 148 9.61 -19.24 -14.42
C SER A 148 8.85 -20.57 -14.38
N GLN A 149 7.80 -20.71 -13.54
CA GLN A 149 7.06 -21.97 -13.41
C GLN A 149 6.47 -22.47 -14.73
N SER A 150 5.89 -21.59 -15.55
CA SER A 150 5.28 -21.97 -16.84
C SER A 150 6.32 -22.53 -17.83
N GLY A 151 7.57 -22.09 -17.71
CA GLY A 151 8.61 -22.35 -18.70
C GLY A 151 8.64 -21.33 -19.83
N GLU A 152 7.67 -20.41 -19.85
CA GLU A 152 7.47 -19.36 -20.85
C GLU A 152 8.09 -18.03 -20.43
N GLY A 153 8.46 -17.87 -19.16
CA GLY A 153 9.05 -16.65 -18.63
C GLY A 153 10.41 -16.86 -17.95
N LEU A 154 11.02 -15.75 -17.54
CA LEU A 154 12.26 -15.69 -16.78
C LEU A 154 12.08 -14.81 -15.53
N HIS A 155 12.77 -15.12 -14.45
CA HIS A 155 12.95 -14.18 -13.33
C HIS A 155 14.43 -13.84 -13.20
N VAL A 156 14.74 -12.55 -13.07
CA VAL A 156 16.08 -12.06 -12.71
C VAL A 156 15.98 -11.34 -11.38
N PHE A 157 16.90 -11.63 -10.45
CA PHE A 157 16.92 -11.00 -9.13
C PHE A 157 18.11 -10.06 -9.00
N VAL A 158 17.83 -8.81 -8.62
CA VAL A 158 18.85 -7.75 -8.42
C VAL A 158 18.56 -6.97 -7.14
N ARG A 159 19.48 -6.07 -6.78
CA ARG A 159 19.26 -5.05 -5.75
C ARG A 159 19.02 -3.70 -6.42
N ALA A 160 17.82 -3.16 -6.33
CA ALA A 160 17.44 -1.87 -6.91
C ALA A 160 16.09 -1.42 -6.35
N GLU A 161 15.84 -0.11 -6.38
CA GLU A 161 14.60 0.54 -6.00
C GLU A 161 13.91 1.12 -7.25
N LEU A 162 12.59 1.02 -7.32
CA LEU A 162 11.81 1.69 -8.34
C LEU A 162 11.78 3.22 -8.09
N PRO A 163 12.05 4.04 -9.12
CA PRO A 163 12.11 5.49 -8.95
C PRO A 163 10.75 6.07 -8.57
N GLY A 164 10.74 6.96 -7.56
CA GLY A 164 9.56 7.74 -7.19
C GLY A 164 8.49 6.96 -6.42
N GLY A 165 8.85 5.85 -5.76
CA GLY A 165 7.92 5.07 -4.93
C GLY A 165 6.84 4.34 -5.74
N LEU A 166 7.13 3.98 -6.99
CA LEU A 166 6.23 3.16 -7.80
C LEU A 166 6.03 1.80 -7.12
N GLY A 167 4.77 1.36 -6.94
CA GLY A 167 4.48 0.02 -6.40
C GLY A 167 4.86 -1.13 -7.36
N LYS A 168 4.89 -0.85 -8.67
CA LYS A 168 5.36 -1.76 -9.73
C LYS A 168 5.64 -1.01 -11.03
N PHE A 169 6.48 -1.59 -11.88
CA PHE A 169 6.66 -1.17 -13.27
C PHE A 169 6.28 -2.34 -14.20
N ILE A 170 5.51 -2.07 -15.25
CA ILE A 170 5.10 -3.05 -16.26
C ILE A 170 5.17 -2.38 -17.63
N ALA A 171 5.82 -3.04 -18.59
CA ALA A 171 5.89 -2.59 -19.97
C ALA A 171 5.96 -3.77 -20.95
N GLU A 172 5.47 -3.54 -22.16
CA GLU A 172 5.62 -4.46 -23.30
C GLU A 172 7.05 -4.34 -23.84
N LEU A 173 7.65 -5.47 -24.22
CA LEU A 173 8.91 -5.51 -24.94
C LEU A 173 8.69 -5.23 -26.44
N ASP A 174 9.73 -4.77 -27.14
CA ASP A 174 9.61 -4.42 -28.57
C ASP A 174 9.37 -5.67 -29.44
N ASP A 175 9.93 -6.81 -29.05
CA ASP A 175 9.78 -8.08 -29.76
C ASP A 175 8.57 -8.91 -29.30
N VAL A 176 8.62 -9.45 -28.08
CA VAL A 176 7.61 -10.38 -27.54
C VAL A 176 7.65 -10.42 -26.02
N GLY A 177 6.45 -10.46 -25.42
CA GLY A 177 6.27 -10.57 -23.98
C GLY A 177 6.38 -9.23 -23.25
N GLU A 178 6.36 -9.32 -21.93
CA GLU A 178 6.33 -8.17 -21.03
C GLU A 178 7.50 -8.22 -20.05
N ILE A 179 7.93 -7.04 -19.59
CA ILE A 179 8.85 -6.87 -18.47
C ILE A 179 8.10 -6.23 -17.30
N GLU A 180 8.10 -6.91 -16.16
CA GLU A 180 7.59 -6.40 -14.89
C GLU A 180 8.72 -6.24 -13.86
N MET A 181 8.66 -5.21 -13.03
CA MET A 181 9.62 -4.99 -11.94
C MET A 181 8.90 -4.70 -10.63
N TYR A 182 9.33 -5.39 -9.58
CA TYR A 182 8.81 -5.28 -8.22
C TYR A 182 9.96 -5.25 -7.23
N ASP A 183 9.99 -4.28 -6.31
CA ASP A 183 11.01 -4.14 -5.26
C ASP A 183 10.47 -4.36 -3.83
N HIS A 184 9.16 -4.55 -3.66
CA HIS A 184 8.52 -4.86 -2.38
C HIS A 184 7.16 -5.55 -2.54
N GLY A 185 6.61 -6.06 -1.42
CA GLY A 185 5.19 -6.43 -1.30
C GLY A 185 4.68 -7.53 -2.24
N ARG A 186 5.52 -8.51 -2.61
CA ARG A 186 5.18 -9.51 -3.65
C ARG A 186 5.58 -10.93 -3.27
N VAL A 187 4.73 -11.90 -3.58
CA VAL A 187 5.11 -13.32 -3.57
C VAL A 187 5.88 -13.62 -4.84
N VAL A 188 7.07 -14.21 -4.68
CA VAL A 188 7.85 -14.72 -5.81
C VAL A 188 7.60 -16.22 -5.97
N GLY A 189 7.23 -16.63 -7.17
CA GLY A 189 7.11 -18.05 -7.54
C GLY A 189 8.46 -18.65 -7.95
N ALA A 190 9.45 -18.59 -7.06
CA ALA A 190 10.83 -18.95 -7.41
C ALA A 190 10.96 -20.46 -7.68
N THR A 191 11.44 -20.81 -8.87
CA THR A 191 11.65 -22.21 -9.27
C THR A 191 13.09 -22.66 -9.02
N TRP A 192 14.01 -21.73 -8.87
CA TRP A 192 15.44 -21.94 -8.76
C TRP A 192 16.07 -22.64 -9.95
N ARG A 193 15.36 -22.80 -11.08
CA ARG A 193 15.89 -23.39 -12.32
C ARG A 193 16.82 -22.40 -13.01
N HIS A 194 18.03 -22.31 -12.46
CA HIS A 194 19.06 -21.37 -12.91
C HIS A 194 19.37 -21.54 -14.40
N VAL A 195 19.37 -20.44 -15.14
CA VAL A 195 19.74 -20.40 -16.55
C VAL A 195 21.26 -20.61 -16.68
N GLU A 196 21.69 -21.48 -17.59
CA GLU A 196 23.12 -21.71 -17.79
C GLU A 196 23.80 -20.48 -18.40
N GLY A 197 24.97 -20.10 -17.86
CA GLY A 197 25.73 -18.94 -18.32
C GLY A 197 25.42 -17.64 -17.58
N THR A 198 24.31 -17.55 -16.85
CA THR A 198 24.03 -16.38 -16.00
C THR A 198 24.77 -16.47 -14.66
N PRO A 199 25.03 -15.33 -13.99
CA PRO A 199 25.64 -15.32 -12.66
C PRO A 199 24.81 -16.02 -11.58
N THR A 200 25.42 -16.26 -10.42
CA THR A 200 24.77 -16.94 -9.28
C THR A 200 24.51 -16.01 -8.09
N ASP A 201 24.88 -14.74 -8.21
CA ASP A 201 24.75 -13.69 -7.22
C ASP A 201 23.62 -12.71 -7.57
N VAL A 202 23.27 -11.86 -6.60
CA VAL A 202 22.21 -10.86 -6.69
C VAL A 202 22.82 -9.47 -6.47
N PRO A 203 23.37 -8.84 -7.51
CA PRO A 203 24.12 -7.60 -7.38
C PRO A 203 23.24 -6.35 -7.40
N GLU A 204 23.80 -5.21 -6.99
CA GLU A 204 23.20 -3.89 -7.19
C GLU A 204 23.22 -3.49 -8.67
N ARG A 205 22.06 -3.07 -9.18
CA ARG A 205 21.81 -2.76 -10.61
C ARG A 205 20.91 -1.54 -10.81
N GLN A 206 21.00 -0.56 -9.91
CA GLN A 206 20.15 0.65 -9.97
C GLN A 206 20.25 1.39 -11.32
N ASP A 207 21.46 1.54 -11.84
CA ASP A 207 21.73 2.21 -13.11
C ASP A 207 21.11 1.47 -14.30
N VAL A 208 21.19 0.14 -14.32
CA VAL A 208 20.58 -0.70 -15.35
C VAL A 208 19.06 -0.63 -15.28
N VAL A 209 18.49 -0.77 -14.08
CA VAL A 209 17.03 -0.69 -13.86
C VAL A 209 16.48 0.67 -14.29
N GLU A 210 17.14 1.76 -13.93
CA GLU A 210 16.74 3.10 -14.37
C GLU A 210 16.79 3.27 -15.90
N ASP A 211 17.78 2.68 -16.57
CA ASP A 211 17.91 2.74 -18.02
C ASP A 211 16.81 1.92 -18.71
N LEU A 212 16.48 0.74 -18.18
CA LEU A 212 15.36 -0.08 -18.67
C LEU A 212 14.04 0.66 -18.51
N ILE A 213 13.78 1.27 -17.35
CA ILE A 213 12.58 2.09 -17.14
C ILE A 213 12.53 3.23 -18.15
N LYS A 214 13.64 3.97 -18.37
CA LYS A 214 13.68 5.05 -19.37
C LYS A 214 13.44 4.55 -20.80
N THR A 215 13.84 3.31 -21.10
CA THR A 215 13.71 2.70 -22.42
C THR A 215 12.27 2.29 -22.70
N TYR A 216 11.61 1.66 -21.73
CA TYR A 216 10.29 1.04 -21.91
C TYR A 216 9.13 1.84 -21.31
N GLU A 217 9.41 2.93 -20.59
CA GLU A 217 8.34 3.77 -20.05
C GLU A 217 7.49 4.37 -21.17
N SER A 218 6.16 4.29 -21.01
CA SER A 218 5.26 5.08 -21.84
C SER A 218 5.38 6.57 -21.49
N GLU A 219 4.98 7.44 -22.42
CA GLU A 219 4.91 8.88 -22.14
C GLU A 219 4.00 9.17 -20.93
N GLU A 220 2.93 8.41 -20.75
CA GLU A 220 2.04 8.51 -19.59
C GLU A 220 2.75 8.16 -18.28
N TYR A 221 3.51 7.05 -18.26
CA TYR A 221 4.35 6.65 -17.12
C TYR A 221 5.40 7.71 -16.79
N ARG A 222 6.06 8.21 -17.83
CA ARG A 222 7.06 9.26 -17.73
C ARG A 222 6.48 10.55 -17.16
N GLN A 223 5.30 10.98 -17.60
CA GLN A 223 4.62 12.16 -17.06
C GLN A 223 4.23 11.99 -15.60
N ARG A 224 3.74 10.80 -15.21
CA ARG A 224 3.44 10.48 -13.81
C ARG A 224 4.69 10.55 -12.92
N ARG A 225 5.81 9.98 -13.38
CA ARG A 225 7.11 9.99 -12.70
C ARG A 225 7.78 11.37 -12.68
N LEU A 226 7.64 12.15 -13.74
CA LEU A 226 8.18 13.52 -13.81
C LEU A 226 7.37 14.49 -12.95
N ARG A 227 6.05 14.32 -12.84
CA ARG A 227 5.24 15.05 -11.84
C ARG A 227 5.76 14.76 -10.44
N SER A 228 5.99 13.49 -10.09
CA SER A 228 6.57 13.13 -8.78
C SER A 228 8.03 13.57 -8.58
N SER A 229 8.82 13.81 -9.64
CA SER A 229 10.24 14.21 -9.53
C SER A 229 10.49 15.73 -9.69
N SER A 230 9.61 16.47 -10.38
CA SER A 230 9.83 17.88 -10.74
C SER A 230 9.62 18.86 -9.58
N GLU A 231 8.98 18.44 -8.51
CA GLU A 231 8.77 19.23 -7.30
C GLU A 231 9.88 19.03 -6.25
N ASP A 232 10.73 18.01 -6.41
CA ASP A 232 11.93 17.77 -5.57
C ASP A 232 13.16 18.57 -6.04
N ALA A 233 13.13 19.16 -7.24
CA ALA A 233 14.29 19.81 -7.87
C ALA A 233 14.32 21.34 -7.76
N SER A 234 13.35 21.97 -7.07
CA SER A 234 13.36 23.42 -6.84
C SER A 234 13.43 23.79 -5.36
N GLU A 235 14.59 23.56 -4.74
CA GLU A 235 15.33 24.57 -3.97
C GLU A 235 16.55 23.92 -3.28
N THR A 236 17.75 24.31 -3.70
CA THR A 236 18.91 24.25 -2.81
C THR A 236 19.72 25.52 -3.02
N ASP A 237 19.68 26.43 -2.04
CA ASP A 237 20.86 27.18 -1.61
C ASP A 237 20.69 27.89 -0.24
N TRP A 238 21.41 27.33 0.74
CA TRP A 238 22.07 27.93 1.93
C TRP A 238 21.32 28.60 3.11
N ASN A 239 21.38 27.85 4.24
CA ASN A 239 22.15 28.15 5.46
C ASN A 239 21.43 28.82 6.65
N SER A 240 21.08 28.04 7.68
CA SER A 240 21.69 28.11 9.03
C SER A 240 21.02 27.14 10.02
N ASP A 241 21.80 26.72 11.01
CA ASP A 241 21.41 26.13 12.30
C ASP A 241 21.18 24.62 12.38
N VAL A 242 22.32 23.94 12.35
CA VAL A 242 22.61 22.74 13.16
C VAL A 242 22.28 23.02 14.64
N SER A 243 21.03 22.79 15.07
CA SER A 243 20.68 22.66 16.50
C SER A 243 19.36 21.94 16.83
N GLY A 244 18.69 21.31 15.86
CA GLY A 244 17.36 20.70 16.09
C GLY A 244 17.31 19.18 16.33
N ILE A 245 18.40 18.45 16.05
CA ILE A 245 18.33 16.98 15.84
C ILE A 245 18.28 16.16 17.15
N GLU A 246 18.49 16.75 18.32
CA GLU A 246 18.46 16.01 19.60
C GLU A 246 17.08 15.97 20.30
N ALA A 247 16.03 16.58 19.75
CA ALA A 247 14.73 16.67 20.42
C ALA A 247 13.68 15.61 20.01
N ALA A 248 13.88 14.86 18.92
CA ALA A 248 12.85 13.96 18.38
C ALA A 248 12.77 12.56 19.04
N ILE A 249 13.62 12.25 20.02
CA ILE A 249 13.75 10.89 20.59
C ILE A 249 13.01 10.70 21.95
N ARG A 250 12.27 11.68 22.49
CA ARG A 250 11.59 11.47 23.78
C ARG A 250 10.12 11.88 23.82
N ASN A 251 9.27 10.84 23.86
CA ASN A 251 7.94 10.74 24.50
C ASN A 251 6.80 11.53 23.83
N ARG A 252 5.69 10.93 23.36
CA ARG A 252 4.63 10.25 24.15
C ARG A 252 4.45 10.87 25.53
N GLU A 253 3.93 12.09 25.57
CA GLU A 253 2.99 12.66 26.58
C GLU A 253 2.98 14.19 26.46
N ASN A 254 1.79 14.79 26.61
CA ASN A 254 1.48 16.23 26.66
C ASN A 254 1.29 17.00 25.35
N ASP A 255 0.07 16.83 24.85
CA ASP A 255 -0.72 17.79 24.10
C ASP A 255 -0.94 19.09 24.91
N SER A 256 -0.17 20.14 24.62
CA SER A 256 -0.56 21.56 24.80
C SER A 256 0.55 22.53 24.36
N SER A 257 0.73 22.77 23.06
CA SER A 257 1.30 24.04 22.56
C SER A 257 0.98 24.23 21.07
N SER A 258 0.49 25.41 20.71
CA SER A 258 -0.13 25.80 19.44
C SER A 258 0.84 25.98 18.25
N SER A 259 1.71 24.99 17.99
CA SER A 259 2.52 24.99 16.76
C SER A 259 2.60 23.55 16.23
N GLY A 260 1.64 23.17 15.38
CA GLY A 260 1.67 21.87 14.69
C GLY A 260 0.31 21.25 14.33
N ARG A 261 -0.82 21.79 14.82
CA ARG A 261 -2.16 21.26 14.54
C ARG A 261 -2.65 21.71 13.16
N SER A 262 -3.22 20.78 12.38
CA SER A 262 -3.78 21.07 11.06
C SER A 262 -4.97 22.04 11.15
N PRO A 263 -5.04 23.08 10.27
CA PRO A 263 -6.17 24.02 10.26
C PRO A 263 -7.54 23.38 10.02
N TYR A 264 -7.58 22.16 9.47
CA TYR A 264 -8.80 21.37 9.34
C TYR A 264 -9.49 21.07 10.69
N PHE A 265 -8.75 21.13 11.80
CA PHE A 265 -9.33 20.97 13.15
C PHE A 265 -9.94 22.25 13.72
N ASP A 266 -9.67 23.41 13.11
CA ASP A 266 -10.09 24.73 13.58
C ASP A 266 -11.24 25.31 12.73
N ILE A 267 -11.79 24.51 11.82
CA ILE A 267 -12.95 24.88 11.02
C ILE A 267 -14.11 25.23 11.95
N ASP A 268 -14.76 26.35 11.66
CA ASP A 268 -15.90 26.82 12.43
C ASP A 268 -17.10 25.90 12.21
N ILE A 269 -17.58 25.24 13.25
CA ILE A 269 -18.74 24.35 13.21
C ILE A 269 -19.97 25.03 12.59
N ARG A 270 -20.08 26.36 12.68
CA ARG A 270 -21.19 27.11 12.08
C ARG A 270 -21.17 27.05 10.55
N SER A 271 -19.99 27.08 9.91
CA SER A 271 -19.92 26.99 8.44
C SER A 271 -20.30 25.62 7.91
N ILE A 272 -20.18 24.59 8.75
CA ILE A 272 -20.53 23.20 8.40
C ILE A 272 -22.00 22.90 8.75
N ALA A 273 -22.42 23.27 9.96
CA ALA A 273 -23.73 22.91 10.47
C ALA A 273 -24.87 23.71 9.84
N ASP A 274 -24.62 24.94 9.41
CA ASP A 274 -25.63 25.86 8.87
C ASP A 274 -26.09 25.50 7.45
N THR A 275 -26.60 24.28 7.28
CA THR A 275 -27.12 23.74 6.01
C THR A 275 -28.43 22.98 6.21
N GLY A 276 -29.06 22.60 5.10
CA GLY A 276 -30.24 21.73 5.08
C GLY A 276 -31.42 22.24 5.92
N ASP A 277 -32.06 21.34 6.66
CA ASP A 277 -33.16 21.70 7.55
C ASP A 277 -32.68 22.43 8.81
N PHE A 278 -31.44 22.22 9.24
CA PHE A 278 -30.90 22.94 10.38
C PHE A 278 -30.81 24.44 10.10
N SER A 279 -30.32 24.85 8.93
CA SER A 279 -30.24 26.28 8.59
C SER A 279 -31.62 26.97 8.60
N ARG A 280 -32.67 26.24 8.20
CA ARG A 280 -34.05 26.75 8.10
C ARG A 280 -34.76 26.86 9.45
N TYR A 281 -34.51 25.91 10.35
CA TYR A 281 -35.33 25.72 11.55
C TYR A 281 -34.55 25.84 12.87
N ARG A 282 -33.22 26.00 12.82
CA ARG A 282 -32.42 26.16 14.04
C ARG A 282 -32.85 27.38 14.84
N ARG A 283 -32.71 27.26 16.15
CA ARG A 283 -32.95 28.32 17.12
C ARG A 283 -31.72 28.51 17.97
N GLU A 284 -31.40 29.77 18.24
CA GLU A 284 -30.42 30.14 19.25
C GLU A 284 -31.03 29.95 20.64
N THR A 285 -30.31 29.25 21.49
CA THR A 285 -30.69 29.00 22.89
C THR A 285 -29.74 29.74 23.83
N PRO A 286 -30.15 30.02 25.08
CA PRO A 286 -29.29 30.73 26.03
C PRO A 286 -28.00 29.96 26.28
N GLY A 287 -26.84 30.59 26.05
CA GLY A 287 -25.52 29.95 26.25
C GLY A 287 -24.65 29.83 24.99
N ASP A 288 -25.04 30.44 23.86
CA ASP A 288 -24.37 30.26 22.56
C ASP A 288 -24.45 28.81 22.07
N GLU A 289 -25.67 28.27 22.08
CA GLU A 289 -26.01 26.94 21.60
C GLU A 289 -27.11 27.05 20.53
N TRP A 290 -26.98 26.32 19.43
CA TRP A 290 -28.00 26.24 18.37
C TRP A 290 -28.68 24.87 18.43
N GLN A 291 -30.01 24.83 18.34
CA GLN A 291 -30.78 23.58 18.33
C GLN A 291 -31.81 23.54 17.21
N GLY A 292 -32.03 22.37 16.62
CA GLY A 292 -32.93 22.20 15.48
C GLY A 292 -32.97 20.77 14.94
N PRO A 293 -33.57 20.57 13.76
CA PRO A 293 -33.46 19.33 12.98
C PRO A 293 -32.03 19.07 12.50
N HIS A 294 -31.56 17.82 12.53
CA HIS A 294 -30.22 17.49 12.03
C HIS A 294 -30.04 17.84 10.54
N PRO A 295 -28.90 18.42 10.13
CA PRO A 295 -28.66 18.81 8.73
C PRO A 295 -28.67 17.67 7.70
N ALA A 296 -28.42 16.41 8.12
CA ALA A 296 -28.37 15.24 7.23
C ALA A 296 -29.73 14.53 7.12
N HIS A 297 -30.28 14.11 8.26
CA HIS A 297 -31.50 13.28 8.28
C HIS A 297 -32.76 14.05 8.70
N GLY A 298 -32.68 15.37 8.91
CA GLY A 298 -33.82 16.19 9.30
C GLY A 298 -34.48 15.75 10.62
N PRO A 299 -35.77 16.07 10.82
CA PRO A 299 -36.52 15.67 12.00
C PRO A 299 -36.96 14.20 11.92
N MET A 300 -36.86 13.47 13.04
CA MET A 300 -37.24 12.05 13.08
C MET A 300 -38.66 11.80 13.61
N HIS A 301 -39.09 12.55 14.62
CA HIS A 301 -40.31 12.26 15.39
C HIS A 301 -41.16 13.50 15.73
N SER A 302 -40.87 14.64 15.12
CA SER A 302 -41.53 15.92 15.39
C SER A 302 -41.61 16.76 14.14
N ASP A 303 -42.47 17.77 14.15
CA ASP A 303 -42.45 18.78 13.09
C ASP A 303 -41.09 19.53 13.08
N PRO A 304 -40.58 19.95 11.91
CA PRO A 304 -39.28 20.63 11.80
C PRO A 304 -39.16 21.86 12.72
N GLU A 305 -40.25 22.62 12.87
CA GLU A 305 -40.33 23.84 13.70
C GLU A 305 -40.22 23.58 15.21
N GLU A 306 -40.46 22.34 15.65
CA GLU A 306 -40.38 21.93 17.06
C GLU A 306 -39.20 21.00 17.34
N CYS A 307 -38.50 20.56 16.29
CA CYS A 307 -37.42 19.59 16.42
C CYS A 307 -36.19 20.17 17.13
N THR A 308 -35.59 19.33 17.97
CA THR A 308 -34.36 19.61 18.75
C THR A 308 -33.43 18.39 18.75
N ASN A 309 -33.50 17.55 17.71
CA ASN A 309 -32.75 16.29 17.64
C ASN A 309 -31.27 16.49 17.30
N PHE A 310 -30.83 17.72 17.03
CA PHE A 310 -29.46 18.09 16.80
C PHE A 310 -29.13 19.43 17.47
N GLY A 311 -27.93 19.50 18.05
CA GLY A 311 -27.40 20.66 18.75
C GLY A 311 -25.99 20.99 18.29
N VAL A 312 -25.66 22.28 18.30
CA VAL A 312 -24.33 22.82 18.02
C VAL A 312 -23.95 23.75 19.16
N GLU A 313 -22.74 23.59 19.68
CA GLU A 313 -22.13 24.49 20.66
C GLU A 313 -20.98 25.23 19.97
N PRO A 314 -21.23 26.38 19.32
CA PRO A 314 -20.21 27.19 18.66
C PRO A 314 -18.97 27.47 19.52
N SER A 315 -19.15 27.81 20.79
CA SER A 315 -18.05 28.11 21.71
C SER A 315 -17.12 26.92 21.97
N GLY A 316 -17.66 25.69 21.95
CA GLY A 316 -16.90 24.45 22.05
C GLY A 316 -16.43 23.90 20.69
N ASN A 317 -16.88 24.50 19.58
CA ASN A 317 -16.72 23.98 18.22
C ASN A 317 -17.21 22.52 18.06
N THR A 318 -18.30 22.17 18.75
CA THR A 318 -18.84 20.81 18.79
C THR A 318 -20.30 20.73 18.33
N TRP A 319 -20.73 19.51 18.01
CA TRP A 319 -22.10 19.17 17.67
C TRP A 319 -22.53 17.87 18.34
N PHE A 320 -23.85 17.69 18.45
CA PHE A 320 -24.44 16.48 18.99
C PHE A 320 -25.78 16.14 18.32
N CYS A 321 -25.93 14.91 17.86
CA CYS A 321 -27.21 14.31 17.48
C CYS A 321 -27.83 13.62 18.70
N PHE A 322 -28.91 14.20 19.21
CA PHE A 322 -29.66 13.64 20.34
C PHE A 322 -30.42 12.37 19.97
N ALA A 323 -30.76 12.17 18.69
CA ALA A 323 -31.48 10.99 18.25
C ALA A 323 -30.60 9.72 18.24
N HIS A 324 -29.34 9.85 17.82
CA HIS A 324 -28.38 8.74 17.76
C HIS A 324 -27.37 8.74 18.91
N ASN A 325 -27.43 9.77 19.78
CA ASN A 325 -26.52 9.95 20.91
C ASN A 325 -25.05 9.94 20.45
N ALA A 326 -24.79 10.65 19.37
CA ALA A 326 -23.50 10.76 18.69
C ALA A 326 -23.12 12.22 18.53
N GLY A 327 -21.83 12.52 18.40
CA GLY A 327 -21.37 13.89 18.22
C GLY A 327 -19.89 13.96 17.86
N GLY A 328 -19.38 15.17 17.75
CA GLY A 328 -17.99 15.44 17.42
C GLY A 328 -17.71 16.92 17.28
N ARG A 329 -16.59 17.23 16.66
CA ARG A 329 -16.12 18.56 16.24
C ARG A 329 -16.54 18.85 14.79
N ALA A 330 -16.19 20.03 14.29
CA ALA A 330 -16.52 20.47 12.93
C ALA A 330 -16.14 19.48 11.83
N ILE A 331 -14.91 18.97 11.82
CA ILE A 331 -14.46 17.99 10.81
C ILE A 331 -15.25 16.67 10.88
N GLU A 332 -15.67 16.26 12.07
CA GLU A 332 -16.47 15.05 12.26
C GLU A 332 -17.93 15.26 11.84
N LEU A 333 -18.45 16.49 11.91
CA LEU A 333 -19.74 16.82 11.30
C LEU A 333 -19.64 16.80 9.78
N ALA A 334 -18.57 17.36 9.22
CA ALA A 334 -18.35 17.37 7.77
C ALA A 334 -18.33 15.94 7.21
N ALA A 335 -17.67 15.00 7.90
CA ALA A 335 -17.70 13.59 7.54
C ALA A 335 -19.10 12.97 7.52
N VAL A 336 -20.04 13.47 8.32
CA VAL A 336 -21.44 13.01 8.35
C VAL A 336 -22.30 13.65 7.25
N LEU A 337 -21.89 14.81 6.75
CA LEU A 337 -22.62 15.56 5.72
C LEU A 337 -22.11 15.27 4.30
N ALA A 338 -20.90 14.73 4.17
CA ALA A 338 -20.31 14.32 2.92
C ALA A 338 -20.80 12.92 2.54
N ASP A 339 -21.67 12.83 1.53
CA ASP A 339 -22.22 11.56 1.06
C ASP A 339 -21.09 10.60 0.60
N GLU A 340 -20.00 11.14 0.06
CA GLU A 340 -18.84 10.41 -0.45
C GLU A 340 -18.03 9.69 0.66
N VAL A 341 -18.15 10.16 1.91
CA VAL A 341 -17.45 9.61 3.08
C VAL A 341 -18.13 8.35 3.63
N ASP A 342 -19.41 8.15 3.32
CA ASP A 342 -20.23 7.01 3.75
C ASP A 342 -20.17 6.78 5.28
N VAL A 343 -20.57 7.82 6.03
CA VAL A 343 -20.71 7.79 7.49
C VAL A 343 -21.99 8.49 7.90
N SER A 344 -22.88 7.79 8.59
CA SER A 344 -24.04 8.41 9.23
C SER A 344 -23.78 8.63 10.73
N CYS A 345 -24.52 9.54 11.35
CA CYS A 345 -24.44 9.74 12.79
C CYS A 345 -24.91 8.52 13.62
N ALA A 346 -25.61 7.55 13.01
CA ALA A 346 -25.96 6.29 13.67
C ALA A 346 -24.77 5.33 13.77
N ASP A 347 -23.73 5.52 12.94
CA ASP A 347 -22.53 4.66 12.87
C ASP A 347 -21.42 5.13 13.81
N ILE A 348 -21.63 6.27 14.48
CA ILE A 348 -20.66 6.89 15.38
C ILE A 348 -20.80 6.28 16.79
N PRO A 349 -19.68 6.01 17.49
CA PRO A 349 -19.70 5.60 18.89
C PRO A 349 -20.55 6.53 19.76
N LYS A 350 -21.42 5.94 20.58
CA LYS A 350 -22.28 6.68 21.50
C LYS A 350 -21.45 7.55 22.44
N ARG A 351 -21.80 8.83 22.57
CA ARG A 351 -21.06 9.86 23.33
C ARG A 351 -19.67 10.21 22.77
N GLY A 352 -19.47 10.02 21.46
CA GLY A 352 -18.20 10.28 20.75
C GLY A 352 -17.77 11.75 20.63
N ALA A 353 -18.50 12.72 21.21
CA ALA A 353 -18.28 14.16 21.05
C ALA A 353 -16.88 14.68 21.46
N GLY A 354 -16.09 13.89 22.17
CA GLY A 354 -14.70 14.20 22.52
C GLY A 354 -13.67 13.12 22.14
N GLN A 355 -14.06 12.10 21.36
CA GLN A 355 -13.20 10.93 21.11
C GLN A 355 -12.36 11.00 19.83
N GLY A 356 -12.61 11.99 18.95
CA GLY A 356 -11.83 12.11 17.70
C GLY A 356 -11.94 10.89 16.80
N TRP A 357 -13.15 10.32 16.69
CA TRP A 357 -13.43 9.01 16.07
C TRP A 357 -13.12 8.92 14.57
N LEU A 358 -12.78 10.03 13.92
CA LEU A 358 -12.36 10.07 12.52
C LEU A 358 -10.86 9.79 12.36
N GLY A 359 -10.06 9.99 13.43
CA GLY A 359 -8.60 9.93 13.37
C GLY A 359 -8.02 8.55 13.06
N ASP A 360 -8.74 7.49 13.40
CA ASP A 360 -8.39 6.08 13.12
C ASP A 360 -9.04 5.56 11.82
N ARG A 361 -9.58 6.45 10.98
CA ARG A 361 -10.23 6.13 9.70
C ARG A 361 -9.59 6.93 8.57
N PRO A 362 -8.39 6.56 8.10
CA PRO A 362 -7.55 7.40 7.25
C PRO A 362 -8.21 7.81 5.93
N VAL A 363 -8.80 6.85 5.20
CA VAL A 363 -9.51 7.13 3.94
C VAL A 363 -10.75 8.02 4.15
N LYS A 364 -11.46 7.85 5.27
CA LYS A 364 -12.60 8.71 5.62
C LYS A 364 -12.14 10.12 6.00
N MET A 365 -11.02 10.24 6.71
CA MET A 365 -10.38 11.52 7.00
C MET A 365 -9.95 12.23 5.70
N LEU A 366 -9.34 11.50 4.76
CA LEU A 366 -8.97 12.01 3.43
C LEU A 366 -10.18 12.61 2.71
N LYS A 367 -11.20 11.79 2.46
CA LYS A 367 -12.43 12.24 1.77
C LYS A 367 -13.10 13.42 2.45
N THR A 368 -13.13 13.43 3.79
CA THR A 368 -13.66 14.56 4.57
C THR A 368 -12.85 15.84 4.33
N CYS A 369 -11.53 15.74 4.27
CA CYS A 369 -10.67 16.91 4.02
C CYS A 369 -10.85 17.44 2.58
N LEU A 370 -11.05 16.55 1.60
CA LEU A 370 -11.37 16.96 0.22
C LEU A 370 -12.71 17.68 0.16
N TRP A 371 -13.76 17.11 0.77
CA TRP A 371 -15.08 17.74 0.85
C TRP A 371 -15.04 19.14 1.49
N LEU A 372 -14.21 19.31 2.53
CA LEU A 372 -14.05 20.58 3.23
C LEU A 372 -13.37 21.66 2.38
N ARG A 373 -12.54 21.32 1.39
CA ARG A 373 -12.00 22.31 0.45
C ARG A 373 -13.12 22.96 -0.34
N ASP A 374 -14.02 22.13 -0.86
CA ASP A 374 -15.13 22.57 -1.71
C ASP A 374 -16.24 23.30 -0.94
N HIS A 375 -16.51 22.87 0.30
CA HIS A 375 -17.71 23.31 1.04
C HIS A 375 -17.43 24.27 2.20
N ALA A 376 -16.22 24.26 2.76
CA ALA A 376 -15.84 25.10 3.88
C ALA A 376 -14.79 26.17 3.53
N GLY A 377 -14.39 26.25 2.25
CA GLY A 377 -13.43 27.24 1.75
C GLY A 377 -12.03 27.06 2.32
N VAL A 378 -11.65 25.83 2.65
CA VAL A 378 -10.29 25.49 3.07
C VAL A 378 -9.39 25.53 1.83
N PRO A 379 -8.36 26.39 1.78
CA PRO A 379 -7.44 26.45 0.64
C PRO A 379 -6.81 25.09 0.34
N ASP A 380 -6.60 24.76 -0.94
CA ASP A 380 -6.08 23.46 -1.37
C ASP A 380 -4.68 23.17 -0.78
N ASP A 381 -3.87 24.21 -0.59
CA ASP A 381 -2.53 24.14 0.00
C ASP A 381 -2.53 24.08 1.54
N THR A 382 -3.71 23.99 2.18
CA THR A 382 -3.81 23.85 3.63
C THR A 382 -3.24 22.52 4.10
N LYS A 383 -2.34 22.56 5.09
CA LYS A 383 -1.75 21.35 5.67
C LYS A 383 -2.84 20.42 6.24
N PRO A 384 -3.05 19.22 5.67
CA PRO A 384 -4.05 18.31 6.17
C PRO A 384 -3.63 17.64 7.49
N PRO A 385 -4.58 17.01 8.20
CA PRO A 385 -4.25 16.08 9.28
C PRO A 385 -3.37 14.94 8.76
N HIS A 386 -2.45 14.44 9.58
CA HIS A 386 -1.62 13.29 9.22
C HIS A 386 -2.45 12.05 8.83
N ALA A 387 -3.60 11.86 9.48
CA ALA A 387 -4.52 10.78 9.12
C ALA A 387 -5.09 10.89 7.70
N ALA A 388 -5.21 12.08 7.12
CA ALA A 388 -5.59 12.24 5.72
C ALA A 388 -4.44 11.82 4.79
N LEU A 389 -3.19 12.12 5.14
CA LEU A 389 -2.01 11.67 4.38
C LEU A 389 -1.86 10.14 4.42
N LEU A 390 -2.16 9.51 5.56
CA LEU A 390 -2.28 8.05 5.65
C LEU A 390 -3.40 7.53 4.74
N GLY A 391 -4.52 8.26 4.65
CA GLY A 391 -5.59 7.92 3.71
C GLY A 391 -5.15 8.00 2.25
N VAL A 392 -4.27 8.94 1.90
CA VAL A 392 -3.70 9.02 0.55
C VAL A 392 -2.80 7.82 0.31
N ALA A 393 -1.93 7.47 1.27
CA ALA A 393 -1.12 6.27 1.16
C ALA A 393 -1.95 5.01 0.96
N ASP A 394 -3.07 4.87 1.69
CA ASP A 394 -3.98 3.73 1.56
C ASP A 394 -4.66 3.67 0.18
N VAL A 395 -5.01 4.82 -0.41
CA VAL A 395 -5.73 4.89 -1.71
C VAL A 395 -4.78 4.69 -2.89
N GLU A 396 -3.58 5.26 -2.79
CA GLU A 396 -2.55 5.20 -3.84
C GLU A 396 -1.61 3.99 -3.71
N ASP A 397 -1.85 3.13 -2.71
CA ASP A 397 -1.01 1.98 -2.39
C ASP A 397 0.47 2.38 -2.15
N LEU A 398 0.69 3.48 -1.43
CA LEU A 398 2.02 3.98 -1.06
C LEU A 398 2.49 3.40 0.27
N TYR A 399 3.78 3.11 0.36
CA TYR A 399 4.40 2.56 1.57
C TYR A 399 4.26 3.47 2.80
N VAL A 400 4.02 2.88 3.97
CA VAL A 400 3.94 3.57 5.27
C VAL A 400 4.98 2.97 6.22
N ARG A 401 5.99 3.74 6.60
CA ARG A 401 7.14 3.27 7.42
C ARG A 401 6.76 2.51 8.70
N ASP A 402 5.71 2.94 9.41
CA ASP A 402 5.20 2.25 10.61
C ASP A 402 3.69 2.48 10.69
N ARG A 403 2.90 1.56 10.12
CA ARG A 403 1.44 1.73 10.02
C ARG A 403 0.74 1.69 11.38
N ASP A 404 1.23 0.88 12.32
CA ASP A 404 0.70 0.79 13.69
C ASP A 404 0.81 2.12 14.45
N ARG A 405 1.89 2.86 14.20
CA ARG A 405 2.10 4.19 14.78
C ARG A 405 1.69 5.31 13.84
N GLY A 406 1.19 4.99 12.65
CA GLY A 406 0.82 5.92 11.61
C GLY A 406 1.98 6.83 11.21
N ILE A 407 3.13 6.26 10.87
CA ILE A 407 4.32 7.02 10.46
C ILE A 407 4.60 6.73 8.98
N LEU A 408 4.46 7.73 8.12
CA LEU A 408 4.72 7.59 6.69
C LEU A 408 6.20 7.44 6.33
N GLY A 409 7.10 8.03 7.14
CA GLY A 409 8.48 8.30 6.71
C GLY A 409 8.55 9.63 5.96
N GLU A 410 9.72 10.28 5.92
CA GLU A 410 9.86 11.66 5.44
C GLU A 410 9.50 11.79 3.95
N LYS A 411 10.12 10.97 3.10
CA LYS A 411 9.86 10.94 1.65
C LYS A 411 8.38 10.66 1.31
N ASN A 412 7.76 9.69 1.98
CA ASN A 412 6.37 9.32 1.69
C ASN A 412 5.35 10.29 2.29
N ALA A 413 5.68 10.96 3.40
CA ALA A 413 4.85 12.05 3.91
C ALA A 413 4.78 13.22 2.91
N GLU A 414 5.90 13.54 2.25
CA GLU A 414 5.97 14.55 1.20
C GLU A 414 5.20 14.12 -0.05
N LEU A 415 5.37 12.88 -0.50
CA LEU A 415 4.61 12.34 -1.64
C LEU A 415 3.10 12.34 -1.37
N CYS A 416 2.66 11.80 -0.23
CA CYS A 416 1.26 11.80 0.16
C CYS A 416 0.70 13.22 0.25
N ARG A 417 1.52 14.20 0.69
CA ARG A 417 1.09 15.59 0.76
C ARG A 417 0.83 16.18 -0.62
N ARG A 418 1.71 15.90 -1.58
CA ARG A 418 1.55 16.37 -2.95
C ARG A 418 0.34 15.77 -3.64
N VAL A 419 0.18 14.44 -3.53
CA VAL A 419 -1.00 13.77 -4.07
C VAL A 419 -2.28 14.32 -3.42
N PHE A 420 -2.27 14.53 -2.10
CA PHE A 420 -3.39 15.17 -1.41
C PHE A 420 -3.73 16.54 -1.99
N ASP A 421 -2.74 17.37 -2.30
CA ASP A 421 -2.94 18.73 -2.84
C ASP A 421 -3.58 18.72 -4.25
N GLU A 422 -3.38 17.67 -5.04
CA GLU A 422 -3.98 17.52 -6.38
C GLU A 422 -5.30 16.73 -6.39
N MET A 423 -5.59 15.96 -5.33
CA MET A 423 -6.81 15.15 -5.24
C MET A 423 -8.07 16.00 -5.12
N THR A 424 -9.13 15.55 -5.80
CA THR A 424 -10.51 16.03 -5.65
C THR A 424 -11.43 14.86 -5.28
N LEU A 425 -12.66 15.16 -4.86
CA LEU A 425 -13.64 14.12 -4.51
C LEU A 425 -13.99 13.20 -5.70
N ASP A 426 -13.98 13.74 -6.93
CA ASP A 426 -14.24 12.99 -8.17
C ASP A 426 -13.27 11.81 -8.38
N TYR A 427 -12.14 11.77 -7.66
CA TYR A 427 -11.20 10.66 -7.69
C TYR A 427 -11.81 9.32 -7.20
N PHE A 428 -12.91 9.38 -6.46
CA PHE A 428 -13.54 8.23 -5.81
C PHE A 428 -14.85 7.76 -6.48
N GLU A 429 -15.24 8.39 -7.58
CA GLU A 429 -16.38 8.00 -8.43
C GLU A 429 -15.97 7.04 -9.55
#